data_AF-A0A0P9DYL8-F1
#
_entry.id   AF-A0A0P9DYL8-F1
#
_cell.length_a   1.000
_cell.length_b   1.000
_cell.length_c   1.000
_cell.angle_alpha   90.00
_cell.angle_beta   90.00
_cell.angle_gamma   90.00
#
_symmetry.space_group_name_H-M   'P 1'
#
loop_
_entity.id
_entity.type
_entity.pdbx_description
1 polymer ?
#
loop_
_entity_poly.entity_id
_entity_poly.type
_entity_poly.pdbx_seq_one_letter_code
_entity_poly.pdbx_strand_id
1 'polypeptide(L)' 'VGAGMVSTPGVAAKMFEVISELGISILLVSTSEIKTSCVIENGRLNEVIAALHSAYGLDTDQTAIVGGPSERR' A
#
# COMPACT_ATOMS: atom_id res chain seq x y z
N VAL A 1 0.53 1.29 -4.30
CA VAL A 1 0.58 0.83 -5.71
C VAL A 1 2.01 0.40 -5.97
N GLY A 2 2.24 -0.76 -6.59
CA GLY A 2 3.57 -1.32 -6.80
C GLY A 2 3.57 -2.41 -7.86
N ALA A 3 4.74 -2.89 -8.27
CA ALA A 3 4.86 -4.02 -9.20
C ALA A 3 5.36 -5.26 -8.42
N GLY A 4 4.98 -6.46 -8.88
CA GLY A 4 5.46 -7.70 -8.26
C GLY A 4 4.87 -7.99 -6.88
N MET A 5 3.66 -7.50 -6.57
CA MET A 5 3.02 -7.76 -5.28
C MET A 5 2.62 -9.23 -5.10
N VAL A 6 2.31 -9.93 -6.20
CA VAL A 6 2.01 -11.39 -6.18
C VAL A 6 3.25 -12.20 -5.82
N SER A 7 4.41 -11.80 -6.32
CA SER A 7 5.70 -12.49 -6.12
C SER A 7 6.43 -12.08 -4.84
N THR A 8 5.93 -11.05 -4.14
CA THR A 8 6.54 -10.52 -2.92
C THR A 8 5.59 -10.75 -1.74
N PRO A 9 5.61 -11.95 -1.13
CA PRO A 9 4.81 -12.22 0.06
C PRO A 9 5.17 -11.24 1.17
N GLY A 10 4.16 -10.75 1.89
CA GLY A 10 4.34 -9.81 3.00
C GLY A 10 4.07 -8.34 2.68
N VAL A 11 3.97 -7.93 1.41
CA VAL A 11 3.59 -6.55 1.06
C VAL A 11 2.20 -6.20 1.60
N ALA A 12 1.19 -7.03 1.33
CA ALA A 12 -0.14 -6.79 1.87
C ALA A 12 -0.18 -6.91 3.41
N ALA A 13 0.59 -7.85 3.98
CA ALA A 13 0.66 -8.05 5.42
C ALA A 13 1.18 -6.81 6.15
N LYS A 14 2.27 -6.21 5.65
CA LYS A 14 2.85 -4.97 6.17
C LYS A 14 1.85 -3.82 6.15
N MET A 15 1.05 -3.70 5.08
CA MET A 15 0.00 -2.67 5.02
C MET A 15 -1.04 -2.84 6.13
N PHE A 16 -1.50 -4.08 6.38
CA PHE A 16 -2.49 -4.35 7.42
C PHE A 16 -1.93 -4.19 8.84
N GLU A 17 -0.67 -4.56 9.05
CA GLU A 17 0.04 -4.38 10.31
C GLU A 17 0.11 -2.90 10.70
N VAL A 18 0.55 -2.03 9.78
CA VAL A 18 0.61 -0.57 10.00
C VAL A 18 -0.76 0.01 10.34
N ILE A 19 -1.81 -0.39 9.63
CA ILE A 19 -3.18 0.10 9.89
C ILE A 19 -3.69 -0.41 11.25
N SER A 20 -3.34 -1.65 11.62
CA SER A 20 -3.71 -2.24 12.91
C SER A 20 -2.99 -1.58 14.08
N GLU A 21 -1.71 -1.23 13.94
CA GLU A 21 -0.93 -0.50 14.96
C GLU A 21 -1.52 0.88 15.26
N LEU A 22 -2.12 1.53 14.25
CA LEU A 22 -2.86 2.78 14.43
C LEU A 22 -4.23 2.58 15.09
N GLY A 23 -4.68 1.34 15.27
CA GLY A 23 -5.99 1.01 15.85
C GLY A 23 -7.16 1.34 14.92
N ILE A 24 -6.96 1.26 13.60
CA ILE A 24 -7.98 1.63 12.60
C ILE A 24 -8.59 0.37 11.99
N SER A 25 -9.93 0.34 11.95
CA SER A 25 -10.67 -0.76 11.34
C SER A 25 -10.74 -0.62 9.82
N ILE A 26 -10.46 -1.71 9.12
CA ILE A 26 -10.59 -1.80 7.67
C ILE A 26 -11.98 -2.34 7.32
N LEU A 27 -12.74 -1.56 6.55
CA LEU A 27 -14.10 -1.89 6.15
C LEU A 27 -14.15 -2.82 4.93
N LEU A 28 -13.23 -2.60 3.98
CA LEU A 28 -13.16 -3.37 2.74
C LEU A 28 -11.72 -3.43 2.25
N VAL A 29 -11.35 -4.55 1.64
CA VAL A 29 -10.07 -4.74 0.96
C VAL A 29 -10.32 -5.20 -0.46
N SER A 30 -9.59 -4.62 -1.42
CA SER A 30 -9.56 -5.06 -2.81
C SER A 30 -8.11 -5.10 -3.29
N THR A 31 -7.71 -6.24 -3.85
CA THR A 31 -6.34 -6.51 -4.29
C THR A 31 -6.28 -6.88 -5.76
N SER A 32 -5.28 -6.35 -6.47
CA SER A 32 -4.83 -6.79 -7.79
C SER A 32 -3.32 -7.05 -7.75
N GLU A 33 -2.76 -7.56 -8.84
CA GLU A 33 -1.32 -7.88 -8.94
C GLU A 33 -0.40 -6.68 -8.72
N ILE A 34 -0.93 -5.46 -8.86
CA ILE A 34 -0.20 -4.20 -8.79
C ILE A 34 -0.75 -3.21 -7.75
N LYS A 35 -1.88 -3.54 -7.10
CA LYS A 35 -2.60 -2.60 -6.25
C LYS A 35 -3.35 -3.31 -5.14
N THR A 36 -3.01 -3.00 -3.90
CA THR A 36 -3.91 -3.22 -2.74
C THR A 36 -4.59 -1.90 -2.40
N SER A 37 -5.91 -1.94 -2.29
CA SER A 37 -6.75 -0.81 -1.87
C SER A 37 -7.58 -1.24 -0.66
N CYS A 38 -7.74 -0.36 0.31
CA CYS A 38 -8.60 -0.59 1.46
C CYS A 38 -9.51 0.62 1.71
N VAL A 39 -10.67 0.37 2.32
CA VAL A 39 -11.60 1.41 2.76
C VAL A 39 -11.52 1.52 4.28
N ILE A 40 -11.34 2.73 4.78
CA ILE A 40 -11.27 3.07 6.20
C ILE A 40 -12.16 4.29 6.48
N GLU A 41 -12.41 4.55 7.76
CA GLU A 41 -13.15 5.74 8.19
C GLU A 41 -12.33 7.03 7.95
N ASN A 42 -13.01 8.10 7.50
CA ASN A 42 -12.36 9.32 6.99
C ASN A 42 -11.58 10.10 8.08
N GLY A 43 -11.97 9.96 9.36
CA GLY A 43 -11.44 10.79 10.45
C GLY A 43 -9.93 10.73 10.65
N ARG A 44 -9.25 9.68 10.16
CA ARG A 44 -7.80 9.47 10.34
C ARG A 44 -7.05 9.20 9.04
N LEU A 45 -7.62 9.61 7.90
CA LEU A 45 -7.06 9.31 6.58
C LEU A 45 -5.61 9.78 6.41
N ASN A 46 -5.30 11.02 6.83
CA ASN A 46 -3.97 11.60 6.67
C ASN A 46 -2.90 10.88 7.50
N GLU A 47 -3.26 10.43 8.69
CA GLU A 47 -2.36 9.68 9.58
C GLU A 47 -2.01 8.32 8.97
N VAL A 48 -3.01 7.61 8.44
CA VAL A 48 -2.79 6.33 7.75
C VAL A 48 -1.92 6.51 6.50
N ILE A 49 -2.17 7.55 5.71
CA ILE A 49 -1.36 7.84 4.52
C ILE A 49 0.11 8.08 4.92
N ALA A 50 0.35 8.93 5.93
CA ALA A 50 1.70 9.22 6.39
C ALA A 50 2.42 7.99 6.95
N ALA A 51 1.73 7.16 7.74
CA ALA A 51 2.28 5.93 8.29
C ALA A 51 2.60 4.91 7.19
N LEU A 52 1.72 4.75 6.20
CA LEU A 52 1.97 3.86 5.06
C LEU A 52 3.15 4.36 4.21
N HIS A 53 3.24 5.66 3.93
CA HIS A 53 4.40 6.20 3.22
C HIS A 53 5.70 5.93 3.97
N SER A 54 5.73 6.17 5.28
CA SER A 54 6.91 5.90 6.12
C SER A 54 7.26 4.40 6.15
N ALA A 55 6.26 3.53 6.28
CA ALA A 55 6.46 2.08 6.29
C ALA A 55 7.03 1.53 4.97
N TYR A 56 6.73 2.17 3.85
CA TYR A 56 7.29 1.80 2.54
C TYR A 56 8.50 2.64 2.11
N GLY A 57 8.96 3.59 2.94
CA GLY A 57 10.05 4.51 2.59
C GLY A 57 9.73 5.42 1.41
N LEU A 58 8.46 5.78 1.25
CA LEU A 58 7.94 6.65 0.18
C LEU A 58 7.75 8.10 0.66
N ASP A 59 8.22 8.42 1.87
CA ASP A 59 8.28 9.76 2.46
C ASP A 59 9.44 10.62 1.91
N THR A 60 9.93 10.28 0.71
CA THR A 60 11.06 10.95 0.06
C THR A 60 10.59 11.79 -1.13
N ASP A 61 11.37 12.79 -1.53
CA ASP A 61 11.13 13.56 -2.76
C ASP A 61 11.38 12.75 -4.06
N GLN A 62 11.75 11.46 -3.94
CA GLN A 62 12.03 10.60 -5.09
C GLN A 62 10.78 9.88 -5.57
N THR A 63 10.34 10.21 -6.78
CA THR A 63 9.23 9.49 -7.44
C THR A 63 9.67 8.11 -7.88
N ALA A 64 9.15 7.07 -7.24
CA ALA A 64 9.35 5.68 -7.67
C ALA A 64 8.50 5.38 -8.93
N ILE A 65 9.15 4.87 -9.99
CA ILE A 65 8.46 4.42 -11.21
C ILE A 65 8.13 2.95 -11.06
N VAL A 66 6.83 2.64 -11.05
CA VAL A 66 6.34 1.26 -11.04
C VAL A 66 6.31 0.77 -12.49
N GLY A 67 7.34 0.03 -12.90
CA GLY A 67 7.42 -0.56 -14.24
C GLY A 67 6.32 -1.59 -14.47
N GLY A 68 5.44 -1.34 -15.44
CA GLY A 68 4.68 -2.40 -16.10
C GLY A 68 5.60 -3.16 -17.07
N PRO A 69 5.30 -4.42 -17.45
CA PRO A 69 6.15 -5.16 -18.38
C PRO A 69 6.27 -4.37 -19.70
N SER A 70 7.50 -4.00 -20.04
CA SER A 70 7.86 -3.29 -21.28
C SER A 70 7.72 -4.17 -22.55
N GLU A 71 7.39 -5.45 -22.40
CA GLU A 71 7.12 -6.37 -23.50
C GLU A 71 5.73 -7.01 -23.29
N ARG A 72 4.70 -6.40 -23.88
CA ARG A 72 3.62 -7.20 -24.46
C ARG A 72 4.04 -7.49 -25.89
N ARG A 73 4.63 -8.66 -26.08
CA ARG A 73 4.79 -9.29 -27.39
C ARG A 73 3.42 -9.67 -27.97
#